data_AF-A0A383BDY8-F1
#
_entry.id   AF-A0A383BDY8-F1
#
_cell.length_a   1.000
_cell.length_b   1.000
_cell.length_c   1.000
_cell.angle_alpha   90.00
_cell.angle_beta   90.00
_cell.angle_gamma   90.00
#
_symmetry.space_group_name_H-M   'P 1'
#
loop_
_entity.id
_entity.type
_entity.pdbx_description
1 polymer ?
#
loop_
_entity_poly.entity_id
_entity_poly.type
_entity_poly.pdbx_seq_one_letter_code
_entity_poly.pdbx_strand_id
1 'polypeptide(L)'
;MRHLLKTLTIGTGLWAANIWGAQSAEQVEFFEKNIRPVLAEHCYECHNSAGKAKGDLSLDWRGGWIEGGDSGPVIRPGKPTDSFLLRVIRHQEKDLKMPKDGPKLSPAVIKNFEKWITMGAPDPRTKKPTKEQIAKATSWETIREQRKKWWSFQPIRS
;
A
#
# COMPACT_ATOMS: atom_id res chain seq x y z
N MET A 1 -47.91 -13.78 40.10
CA MET A 1 -46.93 -12.69 40.16
C MET A 1 -45.55 -13.31 39.99
N ARG A 2 -44.90 -13.09 38.84
CA ARG A 2 -43.62 -12.34 38.73
C ARG A 2 -42.48 -13.05 39.50
N HIS A 3 -41.38 -13.56 38.93
CA HIS A 3 -40.65 -13.23 37.71
C HIS A 3 -39.43 -14.19 37.58
N LEU A 4 -39.08 -14.51 36.33
CA LEU A 4 -37.72 -14.57 35.76
C LEU A 4 -36.72 -15.66 36.22
N LEU A 5 -36.59 -16.70 35.39
CA LEU A 5 -35.33 -17.40 35.13
C LEU A 5 -34.25 -16.37 34.74
N LYS A 6 -33.11 -16.38 35.43
CA LYS A 6 -31.88 -15.72 34.98
C LYS A 6 -30.89 -16.80 34.60
N THR A 7 -30.92 -17.22 33.34
CA THR A 7 -29.83 -17.97 32.73
C THR A 7 -28.64 -17.02 32.54
N LEU A 8 -27.59 -17.21 33.32
CA LEU A 8 -26.32 -16.51 33.16
C LEU A 8 -25.49 -17.26 32.11
N THR A 9 -25.69 -16.95 30.83
CA THR A 9 -24.75 -17.33 29.78
C THR A 9 -23.56 -16.38 29.84
N ILE A 10 -22.46 -16.83 30.43
CA ILE A 10 -21.15 -16.18 30.31
C ILE A 10 -20.71 -16.40 28.86
N GLY A 11 -20.99 -15.41 28.01
CA GLY A 11 -20.49 -15.38 26.64
C GLY A 11 -18.97 -15.32 26.68
N THR A 12 -18.32 -16.38 26.21
CA THR A 12 -16.89 -16.38 25.92
C THR A 12 -16.63 -15.34 24.83
N GLY A 13 -16.09 -14.19 25.23
CA GLY A 13 -15.63 -13.18 24.30
C GLY A 13 -14.54 -13.76 23.41
N LEU A 14 -14.87 -14.06 22.16
CA LEU A 14 -13.91 -14.24 21.09
C LEU A 14 -13.27 -12.88 20.83
N TRP A 15 -12.16 -12.62 21.51
CA TRP A 15 -11.25 -11.56 21.12
C TRP A 15 -10.70 -11.95 19.76
N ALA A 16 -11.23 -11.35 18.69
CA ALA A 16 -10.59 -11.38 17.39
C ALA A 16 -9.25 -10.64 17.54
N ALA A 17 -8.20 -11.38 17.88
CA ALA A 17 -6.85 -10.89 17.86
C ALA A 17 -6.58 -10.48 16.41
N ASN A 18 -6.39 -9.19 16.19
CA ASN A 18 -5.86 -8.67 14.94
C ASN A 18 -4.42 -9.16 14.84
N ILE A 19 -4.21 -10.33 14.22
CA ILE A 19 -2.89 -10.90 13.97
C ILE A 19 -2.25 -10.11 12.83
N TRP A 20 -1.81 -8.88 13.11
CA TRP A 20 -0.65 -8.34 12.40
C TRP A 20 0.58 -8.97 13.06
N GLY A 21 0.97 -10.15 12.55
CA GLY A 21 2.22 -10.78 12.95
C GLY A 21 3.41 -9.85 12.68
N ALA A 22 4.51 -10.06 13.43
CA ALA A 22 5.77 -9.38 13.16
C ALA A 22 6.19 -9.64 11.70
N GLN A 23 6.54 -8.57 10.98
CA GLN A 23 6.98 -8.66 9.58
C GLN A 23 8.37 -9.28 9.51
N SER A 24 8.56 -10.30 8.67
CA SER A 24 9.88 -10.92 8.48
C SER A 24 10.85 -9.96 7.78
N ALA A 25 12.15 -10.22 7.91
CA ALA A 25 13.18 -9.44 7.23
C ALA A 25 13.01 -9.48 5.70
N GLU A 26 12.68 -10.66 5.15
CA GLU A 26 12.46 -10.86 3.72
C GLU A 26 11.21 -10.12 3.23
N GLN A 27 10.17 -10.07 4.06
CA GLN A 27 8.95 -9.30 3.77
C GLN A 27 9.23 -7.80 3.68
N VAL A 28 9.99 -7.28 4.65
CA VAL A 28 10.42 -5.88 4.67
C VAL A 28 11.32 -5.59 3.47
N GLU A 29 12.32 -6.43 3.21
CA GLU A 29 13.21 -6.28 2.07
C GLU A 29 12.45 -6.27 0.74
N PHE A 30 11.46 -7.16 0.58
CA PHE A 30 10.62 -7.20 -0.61
C PHE A 30 9.88 -5.88 -0.81
N PHE A 31 9.28 -5.35 0.25
CA PHE A 31 8.60 -4.06 0.22
C PHE A 31 9.55 -2.91 -0.17
N GLU A 32 10.71 -2.83 0.49
CA GLU A 32 11.70 -1.78 0.25
C GLU A 32 12.24 -1.79 -1.18
N LYS A 33 12.47 -2.98 -1.75
CA LYS A 33 13.03 -3.13 -3.09
C LYS A 33 12.00 -2.97 -4.20
N ASN A 34 10.77 -3.47 -3.99
CA ASN A 34 9.81 -3.65 -5.09
C ASN A 34 8.58 -2.75 -5.02
N ILE A 35 8.22 -2.26 -3.83
CA ILE A 35 6.95 -1.56 -3.62
C ILE A 35 7.18 -0.08 -3.29
N ARG A 36 8.00 0.22 -2.27
CA ARG A 36 8.25 1.60 -1.85
C ARG A 36 8.74 2.50 -3.00
N PRO A 37 9.67 2.09 -3.88
CA PRO A 37 10.13 2.94 -4.98
C PRO A 37 9.00 3.30 -5.95
N VAL A 38 8.16 2.33 -6.28
CA VAL A 38 7.03 2.53 -7.20
C VAL A 38 5.96 3.43 -6.57
N LEU A 39 5.66 3.24 -5.28
CA LEU A 39 4.77 4.13 -4.55
C LEU A 39 5.30 5.56 -4.50
N ALA A 40 6.60 5.74 -4.27
CA ALA A 40 7.22 7.05 -4.24
C ALA A 40 7.19 7.75 -5.59
N GLU A 41 7.54 7.03 -6.66
CA GLU A 41 7.62 7.61 -8.01
C GLU A 41 6.25 7.86 -8.64
N HIS A 42 5.27 6.99 -8.39
CA HIS A 42 4.00 7.01 -9.15
C HIS A 42 2.75 7.30 -8.32
N CYS A 43 2.84 7.35 -6.99
CA CYS A 43 1.66 7.50 -6.13
C CYS A 43 1.73 8.72 -5.21
N TYR A 44 2.89 9.00 -4.61
CA TYR A 44 2.98 10.03 -3.56
C TYR A 44 2.69 11.45 -4.06
N GLU A 45 2.86 11.75 -5.33
CA GLU A 45 2.51 13.08 -5.85
C GLU A 45 1.05 13.46 -5.53
N CYS A 46 0.13 12.49 -5.62
CA CYS A 46 -1.31 12.69 -5.39
C CYS A 46 -1.86 12.02 -4.13
N HIS A 47 -1.24 10.94 -3.65
CA HIS A 47 -1.73 10.08 -2.57
C HIS A 47 -0.74 10.05 -1.40
N ASN A 48 -0.58 11.20 -0.73
CA ASN A 48 0.32 11.36 0.41
C ASN A 48 -0.38 12.03 1.60
N SER A 49 0.26 11.95 2.76
CA SER A 49 -0.30 12.37 4.04
C SER A 49 -0.04 13.85 4.40
N ALA A 50 0.65 14.60 3.53
CA ALA A 50 1.09 15.99 3.76
C ALA A 50 0.10 17.07 3.31
N GLY A 51 -0.98 16.72 2.61
CA GLY A 51 -1.94 17.67 2.06
C GLY A 51 -3.29 17.04 1.70
N LYS A 52 -4.05 17.72 0.83
CA LYS A 52 -5.32 17.21 0.31
C LYS A 52 -5.06 16.09 -0.69
N ALA A 53 -4.94 14.86 -0.18
CA ALA A 53 -4.78 13.67 -1.00
C ALA A 53 -5.99 13.46 -1.92
N LYS A 54 -5.75 12.94 -3.13
CA LYS A 54 -6.85 12.55 -4.02
C LYS A 54 -7.59 11.34 -3.45
N GLY A 55 -8.91 11.42 -3.39
CA GLY A 55 -9.76 10.36 -2.85
C GLY A 55 -9.52 10.07 -1.36
N ASP A 56 -9.04 11.07 -0.62
CA ASP A 56 -8.65 10.99 0.80
C ASP A 56 -7.70 9.83 1.15
N LEU A 57 -6.89 9.41 0.17
CA LEU A 57 -6.04 8.23 0.28
C LEU A 57 -4.57 8.61 0.44
N SER A 58 -3.95 8.14 1.53
CA SER A 58 -2.50 8.25 1.77
C SER A 58 -1.80 6.91 1.55
N LEU A 59 -0.81 6.84 0.66
CA LEU A 59 -0.04 5.63 0.35
C LEU A 59 1.42 5.70 0.83
N ASP A 60 1.84 6.81 1.42
CA ASP A 60 3.20 7.15 1.86
C ASP A 60 3.59 6.57 3.23
N TRP A 61 2.64 5.98 3.96
CA TRP A 61 2.88 5.29 5.22
C TRP A 61 1.81 4.23 5.51
N ARG A 62 2.08 3.35 6.49
CA ARG A 62 1.23 2.20 6.77
C ARG A 62 -0.18 2.58 7.20
N GLY A 63 -0.31 3.50 8.16
CA GLY A 63 -1.62 3.86 8.70
C GLY A 63 -2.52 4.51 7.66
N GLY A 64 -1.96 5.23 6.68
CA GLY A 64 -2.73 5.88 5.62
C GLY A 64 -3.50 4.89 4.75
N TRP A 65 -2.87 3.81 4.31
CA TRP A 65 -3.58 2.83 3.47
C TRP A 65 -4.45 1.86 4.27
N ILE A 66 -4.18 1.71 5.58
CA ILE A 66 -5.05 0.98 6.51
C ILE A 66 -6.37 1.74 6.71
N GLU A 67 -6.29 3.06 6.89
CA GLU A 67 -7.46 3.95 6.97
C GLU A 67 -8.28 3.89 5.67
N GLY A 68 -7.60 3.85 4.52
CA GLY A 68 -8.22 3.75 3.21
C GLY A 68 -8.40 5.12 2.58
N GLY A 69 -9.49 5.30 1.84
CA GLY A 69 -9.88 6.61 1.29
C GLY A 69 -11.39 6.67 1.09
N ASP A 70 -11.87 7.63 0.30
CA ASP A 70 -13.31 7.86 0.06
C ASP A 70 -14.07 6.62 -0.46
N SER A 71 -13.36 5.71 -1.14
CA SER A 71 -13.91 4.44 -1.65
C SER A 71 -13.82 3.27 -0.67
N GLY A 72 -13.41 3.53 0.58
CA GLY A 72 -13.17 2.53 1.61
C GLY A 72 -11.77 1.89 1.54
N PRO A 73 -11.61 0.66 2.07
CA PRO A 73 -10.30 -0.02 2.11
C PRO A 73 -9.73 -0.27 0.71
N VAL A 74 -8.53 0.25 0.45
CA VAL A 74 -7.87 0.10 -0.86
C VAL A 74 -7.02 -1.16 -0.98
N ILE A 75 -6.47 -1.63 0.14
CA ILE A 75 -5.64 -2.83 0.24
C ILE A 75 -6.29 -3.75 1.26
N ARG A 76 -6.51 -5.01 0.89
CA ARG A 76 -6.94 -6.07 1.79
C ARG A 76 -5.77 -7.06 1.97
N PRO A 77 -5.05 -7.00 3.09
CA PRO A 77 -3.93 -7.90 3.36
C PRO A 77 -4.32 -9.38 3.15
N GLY A 78 -3.47 -10.12 2.42
CA GLY A 78 -3.69 -11.52 2.09
C GLY A 78 -4.73 -11.78 0.99
N LYS A 79 -5.44 -10.75 0.52
CA LYS A 79 -6.54 -10.87 -0.45
C LYS A 79 -6.32 -9.98 -1.67
N PRO A 80 -5.41 -10.37 -2.59
CA PRO A 80 -5.11 -9.56 -3.77
C PRO A 80 -6.32 -9.36 -4.69
N THR A 81 -7.16 -10.37 -4.89
CA THR A 81 -8.39 -10.27 -5.72
C THR A 81 -9.38 -9.25 -5.17
N ASP A 82 -9.42 -9.09 -3.85
CA ASP A 82 -10.39 -8.24 -3.17
C ASP A 82 -9.83 -6.83 -2.90
N SER A 83 -8.58 -6.57 -3.29
CA SER A 83 -7.89 -5.30 -3.09
C SER A 83 -8.16 -4.33 -4.22
N PHE A 84 -8.81 -3.22 -3.92
CA PHE A 84 -9.19 -2.21 -4.92
C PHE A 84 -7.99 -1.60 -5.64
N LEU A 85 -6.87 -1.41 -4.93
CA LEU A 85 -5.62 -0.92 -5.50
C LEU A 85 -5.22 -1.72 -6.76
N LEU A 86 -5.32 -3.05 -6.71
CA LEU A 86 -4.94 -3.90 -7.83
C LEU A 86 -5.86 -3.69 -9.03
N ARG A 87 -7.17 -3.55 -8.83
CA ARG A 87 -8.13 -3.28 -9.90
C ARG A 87 -7.82 -1.96 -10.61
N VAL A 88 -7.53 -0.92 -9.83
CA VAL A 88 -7.22 0.43 -10.34
C VAL A 88 -5.89 0.46 -11.10
N ILE A 89 -4.81 -0.13 -10.58
CA ILE A 89 -3.50 -0.14 -11.27
C ILE A 89 -3.46 -1.14 -12.45
N ARG A 90 -4.34 -2.15 -12.45
CA ARG A 90 -4.57 -3.03 -13.61
C ARG A 90 -5.44 -2.37 -14.68
N HIS A 91 -6.03 -1.20 -14.39
CA HIS A 91 -6.97 -0.49 -15.26
C HIS A 91 -8.23 -1.30 -15.56
N GLN A 92 -8.71 -2.06 -14.56
CA GLN A 92 -9.94 -2.86 -14.64
C GLN A 92 -11.19 -2.05 -14.29
N GLU A 93 -11.01 -0.91 -13.62
CA GLU A 93 -12.08 0.05 -13.39
C GLU A 93 -12.20 1.00 -14.58
N LYS A 94 -13.44 1.24 -15.03
CA LYS A 94 -13.72 2.00 -16.26
C LYS A 94 -13.25 3.45 -16.16
N ASP A 95 -13.61 4.12 -15.06
CA ASP A 95 -13.46 5.56 -14.89
C ASP A 95 -12.37 5.93 -13.88
N LEU A 96 -11.68 4.94 -13.31
CA LEU A 96 -10.65 5.15 -12.30
C LEU A 96 -9.41 4.31 -12.60
N LYS A 97 -8.40 4.94 -13.18
CA LYS A 97 -7.14 4.30 -13.56
C LYS A 97 -5.98 5.04 -12.90
N MET A 98 -5.01 4.30 -12.39
CA MET A 98 -3.78 4.85 -11.85
C MET A 98 -2.54 4.25 -12.52
N PRO A 99 -1.46 5.02 -12.68
CA PRO A 99 -1.36 6.46 -12.46
C PRO A 99 -2.25 7.26 -13.44
N LYS A 100 -2.83 8.39 -13.01
CA LYS A 100 -3.78 9.16 -13.84
C LYS A 100 -3.10 9.85 -15.03
N ASP A 101 -1.98 10.49 -14.76
CA ASP A 101 -1.22 11.29 -15.75
C ASP A 101 0.04 10.53 -16.22
N GLY A 102 0.01 9.20 -16.15
CA GLY A 102 1.15 8.34 -16.46
C GLY A 102 0.77 7.04 -17.15
N PRO A 103 1.75 6.33 -17.74
CA PRO A 103 1.49 5.04 -18.35
C PRO A 103 1.05 4.02 -17.31
N LYS A 104 0.30 3.02 -17.76
CA LYS A 104 0.01 1.83 -16.95
C LYS A 104 1.33 1.21 -16.46
N LEU A 105 1.36 0.82 -15.19
CA LEU A 105 2.52 0.13 -14.61
C LEU A 105 2.81 -1.16 -15.37
N SER A 106 4.09 -1.52 -15.47
CA SER A 106 4.48 -2.74 -16.18
C SER A 106 3.87 -3.99 -15.53
N PRO A 107 3.63 -5.07 -16.30
CA PRO A 107 3.12 -6.32 -15.74
C PRO A 107 3.95 -6.86 -14.57
N ALA A 108 5.28 -6.70 -14.62
CA ALA A 108 6.19 -7.09 -13.55
C ALA A 108 5.95 -6.30 -12.26
N VAL A 109 5.76 -4.98 -12.37
CA VAL A 109 5.43 -4.12 -11.23
C VAL A 109 4.08 -4.49 -10.63
N ILE A 110 3.05 -4.70 -11.45
CA ILE A 110 1.72 -5.12 -10.97
C ILE A 110 1.81 -6.48 -10.25
N LYS A 111 2.59 -7.43 -10.78
CA LYS A 111 2.83 -8.73 -10.14
C LYS A 111 3.53 -8.58 -8.78
N ASN A 112 4.42 -7.60 -8.63
CA ASN A 112 5.03 -7.30 -7.33
C ASN A 112 4.00 -6.78 -6.32
N PHE A 113 3.08 -5.90 -6.72
CA PHE A 113 1.97 -5.47 -5.85
C PHE A 113 1.07 -6.64 -5.43
N GLU A 114 0.73 -7.52 -6.37
CA GLU A 114 -0.04 -8.73 -6.08
C GLU A 114 0.66 -9.63 -5.08
N LYS A 115 1.96 -9.90 -5.29
CA LYS A 115 2.77 -10.67 -4.35
C LYS A 115 2.84 -10.01 -2.97
N TRP A 116 3.09 -8.71 -2.93
CA TRP A 116 3.15 -7.94 -1.68
C TRP A 116 1.83 -8.03 -0.89
N ILE A 117 0.69 -7.85 -1.55
CA ILE A 117 -0.63 -7.97 -0.92
C ILE A 117 -0.86 -9.40 -0.43
N THR A 118 -0.50 -10.41 -1.24
CA THR A 118 -0.58 -11.83 -0.85
C THR A 118 0.21 -12.14 0.41
N MET A 119 1.37 -11.50 0.60
CA MET A 119 2.21 -11.61 1.80
C MET A 119 1.63 -10.91 3.04
N GLY A 120 0.43 -10.32 2.96
CA GLY A 120 -0.18 -9.55 4.05
C GLY A 120 0.16 -8.06 4.01
N ALA A 121 0.61 -7.54 2.86
CA ALA A 121 1.00 -6.14 2.67
C ALA A 121 2.01 -5.63 3.73
N PRO A 122 3.15 -6.31 3.94
CA PRO A 122 4.17 -5.86 4.88
C PRO A 122 4.70 -4.47 4.51
N ASP A 123 4.72 -3.55 5.46
CA ASP A 123 5.06 -2.15 5.25
C ASP A 123 5.71 -1.56 6.50
N PRO A 124 7.04 -1.40 6.60
CA PRO A 124 7.71 -0.93 7.81
C PRO A 124 7.47 0.56 8.14
N ARG A 125 6.71 1.32 7.32
CA ARG A 125 6.47 2.76 7.50
C ARG A 125 5.40 3.05 8.55
N THR A 126 5.69 2.78 9.82
CA THR A 126 4.72 2.92 10.93
C THR A 126 4.47 4.35 11.39
N LYS A 127 5.27 5.32 10.95
CA LYS A 127 5.13 6.74 11.30
C LYS A 127 4.68 7.55 10.09
N LYS A 128 3.74 8.45 10.30
CA LYS A 128 3.34 9.45 9.30
C LYS A 128 4.56 10.33 8.96
N PRO A 129 4.96 10.43 7.68
CA PRO A 129 6.14 11.20 7.29
C PRO A 129 5.88 12.71 7.34
N THR A 130 6.95 13.49 7.46
CA THR A 130 6.88 14.95 7.32
C THR A 130 6.80 15.36 5.85
N LYS A 131 6.44 16.62 5.59
CA LYS A 131 6.43 17.18 4.23
C LYS A 131 7.80 17.08 3.56
N GLU A 132 8.86 17.31 4.32
CA GLU A 132 10.25 17.25 3.86
C GLU A 132 10.67 15.82 3.49
N GLN A 133 10.22 14.83 4.27
CA GLN A 133 10.48 13.42 3.97
C GLN A 133 9.78 12.97 2.68
N ILE A 134 8.54 13.42 2.46
CA ILE A 134 7.81 13.15 1.22
C ILE A 134 8.51 13.85 0.05
N ALA A 135 8.82 15.14 0.17
CA ALA A 135 9.50 15.91 -0.86
C ALA A 135 10.86 15.30 -1.25
N LYS A 136 11.61 14.78 -0.28
CA LYS A 136 12.86 14.04 -0.54
C LYS A 136 12.59 12.74 -1.29
N ALA A 137 11.57 11.97 -0.89
CA ALA A 137 11.23 10.69 -1.52
C ALA A 137 10.76 10.85 -2.97
N THR A 138 10.13 11.98 -3.30
CA THR A 138 9.64 12.33 -4.63
C THR A 138 10.57 13.27 -5.39
N SER A 139 11.76 13.57 -4.87
CA SER A 139 12.67 14.54 -5.50
C SER A 139 13.21 14.00 -6.82
N TRP A 140 13.52 14.91 -7.74
CA TRP A 140 14.14 14.56 -9.02
C TRP A 140 15.41 13.74 -8.83
N GLU A 141 16.25 14.10 -7.86
CA GLU A 141 17.49 13.39 -7.54
C GLU A 141 17.20 11.95 -7.14
N THR A 142 16.26 11.74 -6.20
CA THR A 142 15.89 10.40 -5.73
C THR A 142 15.35 9.54 -6.87
N ILE A 143 14.40 10.07 -7.65
CA ILE A 143 13.82 9.36 -8.80
C ILE A 143 14.89 9.05 -9.84
N ARG A 144 15.76 10.01 -10.16
CA ARG A 144 16.86 9.81 -11.11
C ARG A 144 17.81 8.70 -10.67
N GLU A 145 18.20 8.65 -9.40
CA GLU A 145 19.06 7.57 -8.89
C GLU A 145 18.38 6.19 -8.96
N GLN A 146 17.05 6.12 -8.82
CA GLN A 146 16.30 4.89 -9.08
C GLN A 146 16.35 4.50 -10.56
N ARG A 147 16.07 5.45 -11.47
CA ARG A 147 16.04 5.22 -12.92
C ARG A 147 17.38 4.82 -13.50
N LYS A 148 18.50 5.27 -12.93
CA LYS A 148 19.85 4.81 -13.31
C LYS A 148 20.01 3.30 -13.25
N LYS A 149 19.20 2.58 -12.46
CA LYS A 149 19.22 1.12 -12.35
C LYS A 149 18.52 0.42 -13.51
N TRP A 150 17.82 1.15 -14.39
CA TRP A 150 17.20 0.56 -15.58
C TRP A 150 18.26 0.04 -16.54
N TRP A 151 17.92 -1.03 -17.24
CA TRP A 151 18.84 -1.73 -18.16
C TRP A 151 19.47 -0.80 -19.19
N SER A 152 18.74 0.21 -19.69
CA SER A 152 19.22 1.16 -20.71
C SER A 152 20.26 2.16 -20.21
N PHE A 153 20.41 2.30 -18.89
CA PHE A 153 21.41 3.14 -18.24
C PHE A 153 22.56 2.34 -17.62
N GLN A 154 22.53 1.01 -17.74
CA GLN A 154 23.64 0.16 -17.31
C GLN A 154 24.71 0.09 -18.41
N PRO A 155 26.01 0.03 -18.06
CA PRO A 155 27.07 -0.20 -19.04
C PRO A 155 26.81 -1.49 -19.84
N ILE A 156 27.07 -1.44 -21.15
CA ILE A 156 27.03 -2.63 -22.00
C ILE A 156 28.13 -3.57 -21.51
N ARG A 157 27.74 -4.75 -21.02
CA ARG A 157 28.68 -5.81 -20.65
C ARG A 157 28.95 -6.64 -21.91
N SER A 158 30.18 -6.60 -22.40
CA SER A 158 30.70 -7.45 -23.48
C SER A 158 31.22 -8.77 -22.95
#